data_AF-A0A6J3BTU1-F1
#
_entry.id   AF-A0A6J3BTU1-F1
#
_cell.length_a   1.000
_cell.length_b   1.000
_cell.length_c   1.000
_cell.angle_alpha   90.00
_cell.angle_beta   90.00
_cell.angle_gamma   90.00
#
_symmetry.space_group_name_H-M   'P 1'
#
loop_
_entity.id
_entity.type
_entity.pdbx_description
1 polymer ?
#
loop_
_entity_poly.entity_id
_entity_poly.type
_entity_poly.pdbx_seq_one_letter_code
_entity_poly.pdbx_strand_id
1 'polypeptide(L)'
;MCTNTVKRETSQVHRNRKANKIFQGMASAVLIQAFFAFRRCLDMFVDFIFGLYWESKRQPIPDLLPRHRMLTESAVTLATRIRNKELTSEELVQACIERIKLIQDNSGIQVSSFLRKLTQPGSNLEPRLRKASTPPPRNHLSLALRSGLEPSMAAVGFVSRHCSDLAPLTAVVAGDQAPLLNLHAHVDLNTINYYYVETAGDLRVSPISSELRQAMNKVVAKLTELAPSTDKAPKPYYHKGFNYMFALWRYWMTKETDKFPKMLANNRGEVKGLVELPKKLLGMSQFTMAAILKLLDEQVMPQVNAEWAEQLTKEFSDDIISRLGERGVLLFPSAPAAAPHHATLLLRPFNFSYWGVFNVLRLPAAQVPLGLNSKGLPIGIQVVAGPRQDALCLAVAKLLEREFGGYVPPCKILE
;
A
#
# COMPACT_ATOMS: atom_id res chain seq x y z
N MET A 1 5.06 63.48 26.25
CA MET A 1 5.79 62.26 26.68
C MET A 1 4.92 61.00 26.80
N CYS A 2 3.59 61.07 27.01
CA CYS A 2 2.74 59.88 27.21
C CYS A 2 2.48 58.97 25.98
N THR A 3 2.68 59.44 24.75
CA THR A 3 2.36 58.65 23.53
C THR A 3 3.46 57.65 23.14
N ASN A 4 4.71 57.87 23.55
CA ASN A 4 5.83 56.97 23.25
C ASN A 4 5.89 55.76 24.19
N THR A 5 5.38 55.88 25.41
CA THR A 5 5.37 54.80 26.41
C THR A 5 4.36 53.70 26.04
N VAL A 6 3.15 54.08 25.62
CA VAL A 6 2.08 53.15 25.21
C VAL A 6 2.43 52.37 23.93
N LYS A 7 3.12 52.99 22.97
CA LYS A 7 3.63 52.31 21.76
C LYS A 7 4.76 51.31 22.08
N ARG A 8 5.60 51.60 23.08
CA ARG A 8 6.65 50.68 23.53
C ARG A 8 6.06 49.46 24.24
N GLU A 9 5.09 49.65 25.13
CA GLU A 9 4.43 48.56 25.86
C GLU A 9 3.67 47.61 24.93
N THR A 10 2.89 48.14 23.97
CA THR A 10 2.17 47.32 22.98
C THR A 10 3.12 46.52 22.07
N SER A 11 4.25 47.11 21.67
CA SER A 11 5.28 46.42 20.88
C SER A 11 6.00 45.32 21.68
N GLN A 12 6.22 45.55 22.98
CA GLN A 12 6.86 44.59 23.89
C GLN A 12 5.93 43.41 24.22
N VAL A 13 4.64 43.65 24.44
CA VAL A 13 3.62 42.60 24.62
C VAL A 13 3.47 41.75 23.35
N HIS A 14 3.49 42.37 22.16
CA HIS A 14 3.44 41.63 20.90
C HIS A 14 4.69 40.77 20.68
N ARG A 15 5.89 41.28 21.00
CA ARG A 15 7.15 40.51 21.00
C ARG A 15 7.10 39.34 21.99
N ASN A 16 6.62 39.55 23.20
CA ASN A 16 6.51 38.50 24.22
C ASN A 16 5.50 37.41 23.82
N ARG A 17 4.36 37.79 23.22
CA ARG A 17 3.40 36.81 22.65
C ARG A 17 4.00 36.01 21.50
N LYS A 18 4.77 36.65 20.62
CA LYS A 18 5.46 35.97 19.51
C LYS A 18 6.54 35.01 20.04
N ALA A 19 7.35 35.45 21.01
CA ALA A 19 8.36 34.63 21.67
C ALA A 19 7.74 33.43 22.40
N ASN A 20 6.64 33.63 23.14
CA ASN A 20 5.92 32.53 23.80
C ASN A 20 5.33 31.54 22.79
N LYS A 21 4.77 32.00 21.66
CA LYS A 21 4.30 31.11 20.59
C LYS A 21 5.44 30.32 19.95
N ILE A 22 6.60 30.94 19.74
CA ILE A 22 7.79 30.26 19.23
C ILE A 22 8.28 29.21 20.24
N PHE A 23 8.38 29.57 21.52
CA PHE A 23 8.80 28.64 22.57
C PHE A 23 7.83 27.46 22.73
N GLN A 24 6.52 27.72 22.72
CA GLN A 24 5.50 26.67 22.73
C GLN A 24 5.59 25.78 21.48
N GLY A 25 5.84 26.34 20.31
CA GLY A 25 6.06 25.59 19.07
C GLY A 25 7.33 24.74 19.10
N MET A 26 8.41 25.25 19.70
CA MET A 26 9.64 24.49 19.89
C MET A 26 9.44 23.36 20.91
N ALA A 27 8.79 23.64 22.04
CA ALA A 27 8.50 22.63 23.05
C ALA A 27 7.60 21.51 22.50
N SER A 28 6.55 21.85 21.74
CA SER A 28 5.69 20.86 21.11
C SER A 28 6.44 20.03 20.06
N ALA A 29 7.29 20.66 19.24
CA ALA A 29 8.14 19.96 18.29
C ALA A 29 9.09 18.98 19.01
N VAL A 30 9.73 19.40 20.11
CA VAL A 30 10.59 18.54 20.93
C VAL A 30 9.82 17.36 21.50
N LEU A 31 8.62 17.57 22.04
CA LEU A 31 7.76 16.50 22.56
C LEU A 31 7.34 15.52 21.46
N ILE A 32 6.98 16.01 20.27
CA ILE A 32 6.65 15.17 19.11
C ILE A 32 7.85 14.32 18.69
N GLN A 33 9.04 14.92 18.61
CA GLN A 33 10.27 14.18 18.28
C GLN A 33 10.61 13.15 19.35
N ALA A 34 10.46 13.48 20.64
CA ALA A 34 10.65 12.55 21.74
C ALA A 34 9.66 11.38 21.67
N PHE A 35 8.39 11.64 21.32
CA PHE A 35 7.39 10.60 21.11
C PHE A 35 7.76 9.67 19.95
N PHE A 36 8.18 10.21 18.80
CA PHE A 36 8.62 9.38 17.68
C PHE A 36 9.89 8.57 18.01
N ALA A 37 10.81 9.13 18.80
CA ALA A 37 11.97 8.41 19.29
C ALA A 37 11.56 7.25 20.21
N PHE A 38 10.68 7.50 21.18
CA PHE A 38 10.12 6.47 22.05
C PHE A 38 9.40 5.38 21.24
N ARG A 39 8.55 5.75 20.28
CA ARG A 39 7.85 4.80 19.42
C ARG A 39 8.82 3.94 18.62
N ARG A 40 9.89 4.53 18.08
CA ARG A 40 10.95 3.78 17.41
C ARG A 40 11.62 2.77 18.34
N CYS A 41 11.94 3.15 19.58
CA CYS A 41 12.51 2.24 20.57
C CYS A 41 11.54 1.10 20.91
N LEU A 42 10.25 1.41 21.10
CA LEU A 42 9.22 0.40 21.34
C LEU A 42 9.10 -0.56 20.15
N ASP A 43 9.14 -0.04 18.92
CA ASP A 43 9.07 -0.88 17.73
C ASP A 43 10.28 -1.80 17.61
N MET A 44 11.49 -1.29 17.84
CA MET A 44 12.70 -2.11 17.88
C MET A 44 12.63 -3.19 18.97
N PHE A 45 12.10 -2.86 20.14
CA PHE A 45 11.90 -3.83 21.22
C PHE A 45 10.89 -4.93 20.83
N VAL A 46 9.77 -4.56 20.20
CA VAL A 46 8.78 -5.52 19.69
C VAL A 46 9.41 -6.43 18.64
N ASP A 47 10.14 -5.88 17.67
CA ASP A 47 10.80 -6.67 16.63
C ASP A 47 11.87 -7.60 17.21
N PHE A 48 12.57 -7.16 18.26
CA PHE A 48 13.53 -8.00 18.98
C PHE A 48 12.83 -9.19 19.64
N ILE A 49 11.79 -8.95 20.46
CA ILE A 49 11.07 -10.01 21.19
C ILE A 49 10.42 -11.00 20.22
N PHE A 50 9.76 -10.52 19.16
CA PHE A 50 9.15 -11.39 18.16
C PHE A 50 10.20 -12.10 17.30
N GLY A 51 11.34 -11.45 17.04
CA GLY A 51 12.48 -12.06 16.36
C GLY A 51 13.02 -13.29 17.10
N LEU A 52 13.12 -13.25 18.43
CA LEU A 52 13.56 -14.40 19.23
C LEU A 52 12.73 -15.67 18.96
N TYR A 53 11.44 -15.51 18.65
CA TYR A 53 10.56 -16.62 18.33
C TYR A 53 10.56 -16.96 16.83
N TRP A 54 10.38 -15.97 15.96
CA TRP A 54 10.12 -16.19 14.54
C TRP A 54 11.36 -16.50 13.71
N GLU A 55 12.55 -16.01 14.09
CA GLU A 55 13.78 -16.31 13.35
C GLU A 55 14.08 -17.83 13.36
N SER A 56 13.81 -18.51 14.48
CA SER A 56 13.94 -19.97 14.60
C SER A 56 12.96 -20.75 13.72
N LYS A 57 11.89 -20.11 13.24
CA LYS A 57 10.81 -20.73 12.46
C LYS A 57 10.88 -20.42 10.97
N ARG A 58 11.93 -19.71 10.52
CA ARG A 58 12.09 -19.36 9.11
C ARG A 58 12.28 -20.63 8.28
N GLN A 59 11.38 -20.84 7.34
CA GLN A 59 11.47 -21.93 6.37
C GLN A 59 11.87 -21.38 5.00
N PRO A 60 12.87 -21.97 4.32
CA PRO A 60 13.20 -21.57 2.96
C PRO A 60 12.05 -21.95 2.02
N ILE A 61 11.77 -21.07 1.07
CA ILE A 61 10.86 -21.41 -0.02
C ILE A 61 11.62 -22.37 -0.95
N PRO A 62 11.02 -23.49 -1.36
CA PRO A 62 11.67 -24.42 -2.27
C PRO A 62 12.15 -23.74 -3.55
N ASP A 63 13.31 -24.14 -4.05
CA ASP A 63 13.88 -23.60 -5.28
C ASP A 63 12.98 -23.81 -6.50
N LEU A 64 13.12 -22.95 -7.49
CA LEU A 64 12.36 -23.01 -8.73
C LEU A 64 13.04 -24.00 -9.68
N LEU A 65 12.39 -25.13 -9.92
CA LEU A 65 12.87 -26.18 -10.83
C LEU A 65 12.96 -25.66 -12.28
N PRO A 66 13.83 -26.22 -13.13
CA PRO A 66 13.98 -25.77 -14.52
C PRO A 66 12.66 -25.80 -15.31
N ARG A 67 11.84 -26.84 -15.08
CA ARG A 67 10.50 -26.98 -15.68
C ARG A 67 9.50 -25.89 -15.26
N HIS A 68 9.79 -25.12 -14.21
CA HIS A 68 8.95 -24.02 -13.71
C HIS A 68 9.56 -22.66 -14.05
N ARG A 69 10.65 -22.59 -14.81
CA ARG A 69 11.34 -21.33 -15.13
C ARG A 69 10.45 -20.34 -15.86
N MET A 70 9.57 -20.80 -16.76
CA MET A 70 8.63 -19.89 -17.43
C MET A 70 7.71 -19.15 -16.44
N LEU A 71 7.51 -19.70 -15.24
CA LEU A 71 6.81 -19.00 -14.19
C LEU A 71 7.58 -17.78 -13.68
N THR A 72 8.76 -17.39 -14.18
CA THR A 72 9.42 -16.10 -13.86
C THR A 72 9.11 -15.01 -14.88
N GLU A 73 8.58 -15.37 -16.05
CA GLU A 73 8.30 -14.44 -17.14
C GLU A 73 7.09 -13.54 -16.83
N SER A 74 6.97 -12.45 -17.58
CA SER A 74 5.82 -11.54 -17.49
C SER A 74 4.58 -12.18 -18.11
N ALA A 75 3.39 -11.78 -17.64
CA ALA A 75 2.14 -12.24 -18.24
C ALA A 75 2.04 -11.86 -19.72
N VAL A 76 2.57 -10.69 -20.11
CA VAL A 76 2.63 -10.26 -21.52
C VAL A 76 3.54 -11.16 -22.35
N THR A 77 4.70 -11.58 -21.81
CA THR A 77 5.62 -12.53 -22.45
C THR A 77 4.95 -13.89 -22.62
N LEU A 78 4.36 -14.43 -21.54
CA LEU A 78 3.66 -15.71 -21.57
C LEU A 78 2.50 -15.71 -22.57
N ALA A 79 1.71 -14.63 -22.62
CA ALA A 79 0.65 -14.47 -23.60
C ALA A 79 1.18 -14.47 -25.05
N THR A 80 2.36 -13.89 -25.28
CA THR A 80 3.01 -13.88 -26.60
C THR A 80 3.47 -15.27 -27.01
N ARG A 81 4.13 -16.00 -26.10
CA ARG A 81 4.56 -17.39 -26.35
C ARG A 81 3.39 -18.31 -26.66
N ILE A 82 2.25 -18.12 -25.97
CA ILE A 82 1.02 -18.86 -26.24
C ILE A 82 0.47 -18.55 -27.63
N ARG A 83 0.42 -17.27 -28.02
CA ARG A 83 0.00 -16.87 -29.39
C ARG A 83 0.90 -17.45 -30.48
N ASN A 84 2.20 -17.53 -30.21
CA ASN A 84 3.19 -18.07 -31.13
C ASN A 84 3.27 -19.60 -31.13
N LYS A 85 2.47 -20.29 -30.30
CA LYS A 85 2.49 -21.75 -30.11
C LYS A 85 3.82 -22.30 -29.56
N GLU A 86 4.58 -21.47 -28.84
CA GLU A 86 5.83 -21.85 -28.15
C GLU A 86 5.59 -22.40 -26.74
N LEU A 87 4.37 -22.21 -26.22
CA LEU A 87 3.91 -22.67 -24.91
C LEU A 87 2.40 -22.87 -25.00
N THR A 88 1.86 -23.96 -24.47
CA THR A 88 0.41 -24.13 -24.36
C THR A 88 -0.13 -23.55 -23.05
N SER A 89 -1.41 -23.16 -23.04
CA SER A 89 -2.07 -22.74 -21.81
C SER A 89 -2.15 -23.87 -20.78
N GLU A 90 -2.25 -25.12 -21.24
CA GLU A 90 -2.26 -26.32 -20.39
C GLU A 90 -0.92 -26.50 -19.68
N GLU A 91 0.21 -26.44 -20.39
CA GLU A 91 1.54 -26.53 -19.80
C GLU A 91 1.78 -25.45 -18.73
N LEU A 92 1.35 -24.21 -19.01
CA LEU A 92 1.47 -23.11 -18.06
C LEU A 92 0.63 -23.35 -16.79
N VAL A 93 -0.63 -23.75 -16.94
CA VAL A 93 -1.52 -24.03 -15.80
C VAL A 93 -1.00 -25.21 -14.99
N GLN A 94 -0.51 -26.25 -15.66
CA GLN A 94 0.06 -27.43 -15.01
C GLN A 94 1.28 -27.06 -14.17
N ALA A 95 2.20 -26.23 -14.70
CA ALA A 95 3.34 -25.76 -13.94
C ALA A 95 2.95 -24.90 -12.73
N CYS A 96 1.93 -24.05 -12.84
CA CYS A 96 1.38 -23.32 -11.70
C CYS A 96 0.86 -24.28 -10.62
N ILE A 97 0.08 -25.30 -11.01
CA ILE A 97 -0.47 -26.31 -10.09
C ILE A 97 0.66 -27.07 -9.37
N GLU A 98 1.67 -27.52 -10.11
CA GLU A 98 2.82 -28.22 -9.53
C GLU A 98 3.61 -27.34 -8.56
N ARG A 99 3.87 -26.08 -8.93
CA ARG A 99 4.57 -25.13 -8.06
C ARG A 99 3.78 -24.85 -6.79
N ILE A 100 2.46 -24.73 -6.89
CA ILE A 100 1.58 -24.58 -5.73
C ILE A 100 1.71 -25.79 -4.80
N LYS A 101 1.54 -27.02 -5.30
CA LYS A 101 1.66 -28.25 -4.49
C LYS A 101 2.99 -28.29 -3.71
N LEU A 102 4.08 -28.03 -4.42
CA LEU A 102 5.44 -28.07 -3.85
C LEU A 102 5.67 -27.00 -2.77
N ILE A 103 5.03 -25.83 -2.87
CA ILE A 103 5.05 -24.83 -1.79
C ILE A 103 4.16 -25.27 -0.62
N GLN A 104 2.96 -25.80 -0.89
CA GLN A 104 2.01 -26.20 0.14
C GLN A 104 2.56 -27.26 1.07
N ASP A 105 3.18 -28.30 0.50
CA ASP A 105 3.72 -29.43 1.25
C ASP A 105 4.87 -28.99 2.18
N ASN A 106 5.62 -27.96 1.80
CA ASN A 106 6.75 -27.45 2.57
C ASN A 106 6.37 -26.33 3.56
N SER A 107 5.36 -25.51 3.25
CA SER A 107 5.07 -24.28 3.99
C SER A 107 3.84 -24.39 4.91
N GLY A 108 3.05 -25.46 4.81
CA GLY A 108 1.78 -25.59 5.54
C GLY A 108 0.71 -24.56 5.14
N ILE A 109 0.91 -23.85 4.03
CA ILE A 109 0.00 -22.81 3.53
C ILE A 109 -1.21 -23.48 2.87
N GLN A 110 -2.40 -23.22 3.42
CA GLN A 110 -3.65 -23.71 2.83
C GLN A 110 -4.11 -22.78 1.70
N VAL A 111 -4.11 -23.31 0.49
CA VAL A 111 -4.64 -22.64 -0.70
C VAL A 111 -6.15 -22.94 -0.83
N SER A 112 -6.90 -22.03 -1.45
CA SER A 112 -8.36 -22.07 -1.54
C SER A 112 -8.91 -23.41 -2.08
N SER A 113 -10.15 -23.73 -1.68
CA SER A 113 -10.86 -24.94 -2.12
C SER A 113 -10.98 -25.08 -3.64
N PHE A 114 -10.93 -23.96 -4.38
CA PHE A 114 -10.91 -23.94 -5.85
C PHE A 114 -9.63 -24.54 -6.42
N LEU A 115 -8.46 -24.13 -5.91
CA LEU A 115 -7.19 -24.69 -6.36
C LEU A 115 -7.06 -26.16 -5.93
N ARG A 116 -7.63 -26.54 -4.79
CA ARG A 116 -7.77 -27.95 -4.39
C ARG A 116 -8.52 -28.79 -5.44
N LYS A 117 -9.59 -28.24 -6.03
CA LYS A 117 -10.35 -28.91 -7.11
C LYS A 117 -9.57 -29.02 -8.43
N LEU A 118 -8.65 -28.09 -8.70
CA LEU A 118 -7.76 -28.14 -9.87
C LEU A 118 -6.59 -29.11 -9.69
N THR A 119 -6.23 -29.43 -8.44
CA THR A 119 -5.08 -30.28 -8.11
C THR A 119 -5.39 -31.79 -8.02
N GLN A 120 -6.65 -32.22 -8.15
CA GLN A 120 -7.07 -33.62 -7.95
C GLN A 120 -6.71 -34.53 -9.15
N PRO A 121 -6.25 -35.79 -8.91
CA PRO A 121 -6.00 -36.75 -9.98
C PRO A 121 -7.26 -37.02 -10.81
N GLY A 122 -7.15 -36.99 -12.14
CA GLY A 122 -8.28 -37.27 -13.06
C GLY A 122 -9.17 -36.08 -13.40
N SER A 123 -8.84 -34.85 -12.97
CA SER A 123 -9.55 -33.66 -13.42
C SER A 123 -9.21 -33.37 -14.89
N ASN A 124 -10.11 -33.71 -15.82
CA ASN A 124 -9.99 -33.30 -17.21
C ASN A 124 -10.02 -31.76 -17.29
N LEU A 125 -8.88 -31.14 -17.62
CA LEU A 125 -8.64 -29.70 -17.49
C LEU A 125 -9.37 -28.90 -18.57
N GLU A 126 -9.48 -29.44 -19.78
CA GLU A 126 -10.03 -28.75 -20.96
C GLU A 126 -11.48 -28.26 -20.80
N PRO A 127 -12.47 -29.10 -20.39
CA PRO A 127 -13.85 -28.63 -20.27
C PRO A 127 -14.03 -27.62 -19.12
N ARG A 128 -13.17 -27.67 -18.09
CA ARG A 128 -13.25 -26.82 -16.91
C ARG A 128 -12.56 -25.47 -17.11
N LEU A 129 -11.46 -25.42 -17.85
CA LEU A 129 -10.84 -24.16 -18.28
C LEU A 129 -11.78 -23.39 -19.22
N ARG A 130 -12.50 -24.08 -20.12
CA ARG A 130 -13.58 -23.48 -20.94
C ARG A 130 -14.78 -22.99 -20.12
N LYS A 131 -15.01 -23.56 -18.93
CA LYS A 131 -16.04 -23.14 -17.97
C LYS A 131 -15.54 -22.07 -16.98
N ALA A 132 -14.22 -21.85 -16.91
CA ALA A 132 -13.61 -20.76 -16.13
C ALA A 132 -13.52 -19.45 -16.93
N SER A 133 -13.59 -19.52 -18.26
CA SER A 133 -13.77 -18.36 -19.14
C SER A 133 -15.20 -17.81 -19.16
N THR A 134 -16.18 -18.50 -18.57
CA THR A 134 -17.44 -17.86 -18.17
C THR A 134 -17.21 -17.13 -16.85
N PRO A 135 -17.58 -15.84 -16.73
CA PRO A 135 -17.39 -15.09 -15.50
C PRO A 135 -18.02 -15.89 -14.35
N PRO A 136 -17.34 -16.04 -13.21
CA PRO A 136 -17.91 -16.76 -12.09
C PRO A 136 -19.25 -16.12 -11.73
N PRO A 137 -20.28 -16.89 -11.34
CA PRO A 137 -21.46 -16.29 -10.73
C PRO A 137 -20.98 -15.36 -9.61
N ARG A 138 -21.60 -14.17 -9.49
CA ARG A 138 -21.20 -13.04 -8.61
C ARG A 138 -20.90 -13.43 -7.14
N ASN A 139 -21.19 -14.66 -6.74
CA ASN A 139 -21.08 -15.21 -5.41
C ASN A 139 -19.68 -15.74 -5.03
N HIS A 140 -18.68 -15.73 -5.94
CA HIS A 140 -17.34 -16.27 -5.67
C HIS A 140 -16.19 -15.26 -5.61
N LEU A 141 -16.42 -13.98 -5.91
CA LEU A 141 -15.46 -12.93 -5.57
C LEU A 141 -15.70 -12.48 -4.12
N SER A 142 -15.10 -13.20 -3.18
CA SER A 142 -15.06 -12.81 -1.78
C SER A 142 -14.04 -11.68 -1.59
N LEU A 143 -14.42 -10.44 -1.93
CA LEU A 143 -14.04 -9.22 -1.22
C LEU A 143 -14.94 -8.08 -1.75
N ALA A 144 -16.03 -7.83 -1.03
CA ALA A 144 -17.09 -6.86 -1.30
C ALA A 144 -17.91 -7.11 -2.59
N LEU A 145 -19.20 -7.39 -2.42
CA LEU A 145 -20.18 -7.48 -3.51
C LEU A 145 -20.51 -6.05 -4.01
N ARG A 146 -19.57 -5.42 -4.72
CA ARG A 146 -19.73 -4.06 -5.23
C ARG A 146 -20.17 -4.10 -6.69
N SER A 147 -21.10 -3.22 -7.05
CA SER A 147 -21.50 -3.06 -8.45
C SER A 147 -20.49 -2.24 -9.26
N GLY A 148 -19.65 -1.45 -8.58
CA GLY A 148 -18.68 -0.55 -9.21
C GLY A 148 -19.27 0.83 -9.53
N LEU A 149 -20.54 1.05 -9.21
CA LEU A 149 -21.25 2.32 -9.39
C LEU A 149 -21.28 3.15 -8.10
N GLU A 150 -21.02 2.52 -6.95
CA GLU A 150 -21.06 3.19 -5.67
C GLU A 150 -19.85 4.13 -5.51
N PRO A 151 -20.04 5.36 -4.98
CA PRO A 151 -18.91 6.20 -4.60
C PRO A 151 -18.12 5.48 -3.51
N SER A 152 -16.85 5.17 -3.80
CA SER A 152 -16.01 4.42 -2.88
C SER A 152 -14.56 4.88 -2.91
N MET A 153 -13.87 4.69 -1.79
CA MET A 153 -12.41 4.74 -1.68
C MET A 153 -11.74 3.40 -2.01
N ALA A 154 -12.50 2.32 -2.18
CA ALA A 154 -12.01 1.03 -2.63
C ALA A 154 -11.88 1.01 -4.15
N ALA A 155 -10.79 0.41 -4.63
CA ALA A 155 -10.54 0.20 -6.05
C ALA A 155 -9.99 -1.21 -6.27
N VAL A 156 -10.19 -1.74 -7.48
CA VAL A 156 -9.52 -2.96 -7.91
C VAL A 156 -8.10 -2.60 -8.35
N GLY A 157 -7.11 -3.30 -7.81
CA GLY A 157 -5.71 -3.17 -8.18
C GLY A 157 -5.09 -4.52 -8.51
N PHE A 158 -3.99 -4.49 -9.25
CA PHE A 158 -3.28 -5.70 -9.67
C PHE A 158 -1.92 -5.80 -9.00
N VAL A 159 -1.51 -7.04 -8.74
CA VAL A 159 -0.18 -7.36 -8.25
C VAL A 159 0.49 -8.23 -9.30
N SER A 160 1.60 -7.75 -9.84
CA SER A 160 2.50 -8.52 -10.70
C SER A 160 3.95 -8.32 -10.23
N ARG A 161 4.82 -9.23 -10.65
CA ARG A 161 6.27 -9.10 -10.47
C ARG A 161 6.90 -8.15 -11.49
N HIS A 162 6.23 -7.93 -12.61
CA HIS A 162 6.71 -7.10 -13.70
C HIS A 162 5.76 -5.94 -13.92
N CYS A 163 6.28 -4.72 -13.92
CA CYS A 163 5.48 -3.51 -14.15
C CYS A 163 4.76 -3.54 -15.52
N SER A 164 5.33 -4.23 -16.52
CA SER A 164 4.74 -4.37 -17.86
C SER A 164 3.38 -5.06 -17.88
N ASP A 165 3.05 -5.85 -16.86
CA ASP A 165 1.78 -6.56 -16.79
C ASP A 165 0.63 -5.68 -16.27
N LEU A 166 0.94 -4.59 -15.55
CA LEU A 166 -0.07 -3.80 -14.85
C LEU A 166 -1.01 -3.07 -15.81
N ALA A 167 -0.49 -2.42 -16.84
CA ALA A 167 -1.32 -1.69 -17.80
C ALA A 167 -2.31 -2.62 -18.55
N PRO A 168 -1.89 -3.75 -19.16
CA PRO A 168 -2.83 -4.69 -19.78
C PRO A 168 -3.88 -5.25 -18.82
N LEU A 169 -3.49 -5.61 -17.59
CA LEU A 169 -4.44 -6.12 -16.59
C LEU A 169 -5.47 -5.06 -16.19
N THR A 170 -5.02 -3.83 -15.98
CA THR A 170 -5.91 -2.70 -15.69
C THR A 170 -6.86 -2.43 -16.84
N ALA A 171 -6.38 -2.47 -18.09
CA ALA A 171 -7.24 -2.28 -19.26
C ALA A 171 -8.35 -3.33 -19.34
N VAL A 172 -8.07 -4.59 -19.02
CA VAL A 172 -9.05 -5.68 -19.04
C VAL A 172 -10.18 -5.46 -18.03
N VAL A 173 -9.88 -5.04 -16.80
CA VAL A 173 -10.92 -4.81 -15.78
C VAL A 173 -11.61 -3.47 -15.90
N ALA A 174 -10.91 -2.43 -16.40
CA ALA A 174 -11.52 -1.14 -16.68
C ALA A 174 -12.54 -1.22 -17.83
N GLY A 175 -12.39 -2.19 -18.74
CA GLY A 175 -13.33 -2.43 -19.83
C GLY A 175 -13.55 -1.17 -20.66
N ASP A 176 -14.81 -0.77 -20.82
CA ASP A 176 -15.19 0.43 -21.60
C ASP A 176 -14.64 1.74 -21.01
N GLN A 177 -14.22 1.74 -19.74
CA GLN A 177 -13.61 2.91 -19.08
C GLN A 177 -12.09 2.96 -19.24
N ALA A 178 -11.45 1.93 -19.82
CA ALA A 178 -10.00 1.91 -20.04
C ALA A 178 -9.44 3.14 -20.79
N PRO A 179 -10.13 3.72 -21.80
CA PRO A 179 -9.65 4.93 -22.48
C PRO A 179 -9.46 6.13 -21.53
N LEU A 180 -10.19 6.20 -20.41
CA LEU A 180 -10.04 7.28 -19.43
C LEU A 180 -8.69 7.25 -18.70
N LEU A 181 -8.02 6.10 -18.65
CA LEU A 181 -6.77 5.88 -17.93
C LEU A 181 -5.53 6.09 -18.80
N ASN A 182 -5.72 6.21 -20.12
CA ASN A 182 -4.70 6.46 -21.11
C ASN A 182 -3.47 5.52 -21.02
N LEU A 183 -3.67 4.25 -20.62
CA LEU A 183 -2.63 3.30 -20.19
C LEU A 183 -1.50 3.02 -21.19
N HIS A 184 -1.69 3.37 -22.47
CA HIS A 184 -0.74 3.16 -23.54
C HIS A 184 -0.03 4.45 -24.00
N ALA A 185 -0.29 5.58 -23.34
CA ALA A 185 0.35 6.84 -23.69
C ALA A 185 1.87 6.76 -23.54
N HIS A 186 2.56 7.36 -24.52
CA HIS A 186 3.99 7.60 -24.40
C HIS A 186 4.24 8.73 -23.39
N VAL A 187 5.03 8.43 -22.37
CA VAL A 187 5.40 9.39 -21.32
C VAL A 187 6.86 9.81 -21.52
N ASP A 188 7.08 11.09 -21.80
CA ASP A 188 8.43 11.65 -21.83
C ASP A 188 8.91 11.93 -20.39
N LEU A 189 9.82 11.06 -19.93
CA LEU A 189 10.37 11.09 -18.58
C LEU A 189 11.11 12.40 -18.25
N ASN A 190 11.63 13.11 -19.25
CA ASN A 190 12.36 14.38 -19.05
C ASN A 190 11.41 15.53 -18.67
N THR A 191 10.12 15.38 -18.91
CA THR A 191 9.13 16.44 -18.64
C THR A 191 8.53 16.35 -17.24
N ILE A 192 8.77 15.23 -16.53
CA ILE A 192 8.13 14.90 -15.26
C ILE A 192 8.61 15.81 -14.13
N ASN A 193 7.67 16.20 -13.26
CA ASN A 193 7.97 16.89 -12.01
C ASN A 193 7.88 15.90 -10.85
N TYR A 194 9.03 15.53 -10.27
CA TYR A 194 9.06 14.62 -9.14
C TYR A 194 8.90 15.37 -7.82
N TYR A 195 8.04 14.85 -6.96
CA TYR A 195 7.86 15.28 -5.59
C TYR A 195 8.13 14.10 -4.65
N TYR A 196 8.64 14.34 -3.44
CA TYR A 196 8.82 13.26 -2.47
C TYR A 196 8.45 13.69 -1.05
N VAL A 197 7.99 12.72 -0.24
CA VAL A 197 7.75 12.92 1.19
C VAL A 197 8.74 12.09 2.00
N GLU A 198 9.54 12.76 2.82
CA GLU A 198 10.55 12.09 3.65
C GLU A 198 9.94 11.37 4.86
N THR A 199 8.84 11.91 5.42
CA THR A 199 8.14 11.33 6.56
C THR A 199 6.68 11.72 6.60
N ALA A 200 5.84 10.78 7.04
CA ALA A 200 4.50 11.09 7.50
C ALA A 200 4.56 11.61 8.94
N GLY A 201 3.73 12.59 9.28
CA GLY A 201 3.66 13.17 10.62
C GLY A 201 2.52 12.63 11.48
N ASP A 202 1.85 11.55 11.06
CA ASP A 202 0.76 10.95 11.81
C ASP A 202 1.30 10.26 13.07
N LEU A 203 0.93 10.75 14.25
CA LEU A 203 1.44 10.24 15.53
C LEU A 203 1.01 8.79 15.83
N ARG A 204 0.07 8.23 15.07
CA ARG A 204 -0.40 6.84 15.26
C ARG A 204 0.41 5.82 14.48
N VAL A 205 1.08 6.26 13.42
CA VAL A 205 1.87 5.37 12.57
C VAL A 205 3.30 5.28 13.10
N SER A 206 3.95 4.16 12.78
CA SER A 206 5.36 3.97 13.14
C SER A 206 6.23 4.94 12.31
N PRO A 207 7.32 5.50 12.87
CA PRO A 207 8.21 6.33 12.09
C PRO A 207 8.94 5.52 11.02
N ILE A 208 9.34 6.18 9.93
CA ILE A 208 10.09 5.53 8.86
C ILE A 208 11.46 5.08 9.34
N SER A 209 11.81 3.85 9.00
CA SER A 209 13.10 3.22 9.26
C SER A 209 14.23 3.92 8.49
N SER A 210 15.44 3.84 9.03
CA SER A 210 16.64 4.39 8.37
C SER A 210 16.89 3.75 7.01
N GLU A 211 16.69 2.44 6.86
CA GLU A 211 16.87 1.73 5.58
C GLU A 211 15.92 2.24 4.50
N LEU A 212 14.64 2.45 4.83
CA LEU A 212 13.68 2.97 3.86
C LEU A 212 13.97 4.44 3.50
N ARG A 213 14.41 5.25 4.47
CA ARG A 213 14.87 6.61 4.20
C ARG A 213 16.07 6.62 3.24
N GLN A 214 17.02 5.72 3.46
CA GLN A 214 18.17 5.56 2.55
C GLN A 214 17.73 5.13 1.16
N ALA A 215 16.75 4.22 1.04
CA ALA A 215 16.19 3.83 -0.25
C ALA A 215 15.53 5.01 -0.98
N MET A 216 14.72 5.82 -0.29
CA MET A 216 14.15 7.05 -0.86
C MET A 216 15.24 8.03 -1.30
N ASN A 217 16.28 8.23 -0.49
CA ASN A 217 17.40 9.10 -0.85
C ASN A 217 18.15 8.62 -2.10
N LYS A 218 18.32 7.30 -2.27
CA LYS A 218 18.91 6.72 -3.49
C LYS A 218 18.03 6.99 -4.71
N VAL A 219 16.71 6.88 -4.58
CA VAL A 219 15.75 7.24 -5.63
C VAL A 219 15.86 8.72 -5.99
N VAL A 220 15.84 9.61 -4.99
CA VAL A 220 15.97 11.06 -5.22
C VAL A 220 17.29 11.40 -5.90
N ALA A 221 18.40 10.79 -5.46
CA ALA A 221 19.72 11.00 -6.06
C ALA A 221 19.76 10.54 -7.52
N LYS A 222 19.25 9.34 -7.82
CA LYS A 222 19.19 8.81 -9.20
C LYS A 222 18.29 9.65 -10.11
N LEU A 223 17.13 10.11 -9.62
CA LEU A 223 16.26 10.99 -10.41
C LEU A 223 16.84 12.38 -10.60
N THR A 224 17.66 12.87 -9.65
CA THR A 224 18.43 14.11 -9.83
C THR A 224 19.49 13.95 -10.91
N GLU A 225 20.19 12.82 -10.95
CA GLU A 225 21.18 12.50 -11.98
C GLU A 225 20.56 12.41 -13.38
N LEU A 226 19.35 11.85 -13.47
CA LEU A 226 18.59 11.72 -14.73
C LEU A 226 17.86 13.01 -15.14
N ALA A 227 17.81 14.03 -14.28
CA ALA A 227 17.07 15.24 -14.56
C ALA A 227 17.76 16.05 -15.67
N PRO A 228 17.02 16.54 -16.69
CA PRO A 228 17.61 17.33 -17.78
C PRO A 228 18.13 18.69 -17.30
N SER A 229 17.70 19.15 -16.12
CA SER A 229 18.07 20.43 -15.53
C SER A 229 17.81 20.43 -14.02
N THR A 230 18.48 21.34 -13.30
CA THR A 230 18.38 21.43 -11.83
C THR A 230 16.95 21.72 -11.35
N ASP A 231 16.15 22.46 -12.11
CA ASP A 231 14.75 22.75 -11.77
C ASP A 231 13.82 21.53 -11.90
N LYS A 232 14.28 20.47 -12.59
CA LYS A 232 13.60 19.18 -12.74
C LYS A 232 14.03 18.13 -11.72
N ALA A 233 15.00 18.45 -10.85
CA ALA A 233 15.34 17.58 -9.73
C ALA A 233 14.12 17.37 -8.79
N PRO A 234 14.00 16.19 -8.14
CA PRO A 234 12.91 15.93 -7.21
C PRO A 234 12.82 16.95 -6.09
N LYS A 235 11.60 17.41 -5.77
CA LYS A 235 11.34 18.44 -4.77
C LYS A 235 10.63 17.85 -3.55
N PRO A 236 11.00 18.25 -2.31
CA PRO A 236 10.24 17.84 -1.15
C PRO A 236 8.81 18.39 -1.22
N TYR A 237 7.84 17.60 -0.78
CA TYR A 237 6.43 17.97 -0.68
C TYR A 237 5.90 17.65 0.71
N TYR A 238 5.03 18.53 1.22
CA TYR A 238 4.39 18.35 2.50
C TYR A 238 3.01 19.00 2.49
N HIS A 239 2.05 18.29 3.07
CA HIS A 239 0.74 18.81 3.39
C HIS A 239 0.31 18.30 4.77
N LYS A 240 -0.40 19.14 5.54
CA LYS A 240 -0.86 18.81 6.90
C LYS A 240 -1.72 17.54 6.97
N GLY A 241 -2.35 17.15 5.87
CA GLY A 241 -3.15 15.92 5.75
C GLY A 241 -2.34 14.64 6.02
N PHE A 242 -1.04 14.63 5.73
CA PHE A 242 -0.15 13.50 6.08
C PHE A 242 0.04 13.31 7.59
N ASN A 243 -0.35 14.28 8.42
CA ASN A 243 -0.32 14.14 9.88
C ASN A 243 -1.59 13.47 10.43
N TYR A 244 -2.59 13.24 9.58
CA TYR A 244 -3.90 12.76 9.97
C TYR A 244 -4.41 11.61 9.09
N MET A 245 -3.52 10.90 8.39
CA MET A 245 -3.85 9.84 7.44
C MET A 245 -4.84 8.81 8.00
N PHE A 246 -4.60 8.30 9.21
CA PHE A 246 -5.51 7.32 9.81
C PHE A 246 -6.89 7.92 10.13
N ALA A 247 -6.94 9.15 10.66
CA ALA A 247 -8.21 9.82 10.98
C ALA A 247 -9.05 10.05 9.73
N LEU A 248 -8.42 10.54 8.65
CA LEU A 248 -9.09 10.77 7.38
C LEU A 248 -9.60 9.46 6.79
N TRP A 249 -8.76 8.40 6.78
CA TRP A 249 -9.19 7.08 6.33
C TRP A 249 -10.36 6.55 7.15
N ARG A 250 -10.28 6.64 8.49
CA ARG A 250 -11.33 6.19 9.41
C ARG A 250 -12.64 6.91 9.17
N TYR A 251 -12.60 8.23 8.92
CA TYR A 251 -13.78 9.01 8.55
C TYR A 251 -14.40 8.54 7.23
N TRP A 252 -13.61 8.49 6.15
CA TRP A 252 -14.13 8.16 4.82
C TRP A 252 -14.60 6.72 4.70
N MET A 253 -14.05 5.80 5.50
CA MET A 253 -14.60 4.44 5.64
C MET A 253 -16.04 4.42 6.17
N THR A 254 -16.47 5.41 6.97
CA THR A 254 -17.87 5.51 7.42
C THR A 254 -18.84 5.91 6.30
N LYS A 255 -18.31 6.39 5.16
CA LYS A 255 -19.07 6.79 3.98
C LYS A 255 -19.19 5.67 2.95
N GLU A 256 -18.55 4.53 3.19
CA GLU A 256 -18.71 3.34 2.37
C GLU A 256 -20.13 2.77 2.50
N THR A 257 -20.65 2.20 1.41
CA THR A 257 -21.99 1.62 1.35
C THR A 257 -22.11 0.37 2.24
N ASP A 258 -21.09 -0.46 2.22
CA ASP A 258 -21.01 -1.67 3.04
C ASP A 258 -20.57 -1.36 4.47
N LYS A 259 -21.31 -1.90 5.45
CA LYS A 259 -20.94 -1.82 6.87
C LYS A 259 -20.12 -3.03 7.30
N PHE A 260 -18.91 -2.79 7.80
CA PHE A 260 -18.00 -3.87 8.21
C PHE A 260 -18.61 -4.86 9.23
N PRO A 261 -19.35 -4.44 10.28
CA PRO A 261 -20.04 -5.37 11.19
C PRO A 261 -21.05 -6.29 10.52
N LYS A 262 -21.71 -5.81 9.45
CA LYS A 262 -22.67 -6.61 8.67
C LYS A 262 -21.95 -7.58 7.75
N MET A 263 -20.90 -7.12 7.08
CA MET A 263 -20.09 -7.97 6.21
C MET A 263 -19.52 -9.18 6.95
N LEU A 264 -19.02 -8.99 8.18
CA LEU A 264 -18.51 -10.09 9.01
C LEU A 264 -19.59 -11.15 9.35
N ALA A 265 -20.86 -10.75 9.39
CA ALA A 265 -21.99 -11.65 9.62
C ALA A 265 -22.65 -12.12 8.30
N ASN A 266 -21.99 -11.99 7.16
CA ASN A 266 -22.54 -12.27 5.82
C ASN A 266 -23.88 -11.56 5.58
N ASN A 267 -24.00 -10.32 6.05
CA ASN A 267 -25.21 -9.48 5.99
C ASN A 267 -26.46 -10.09 6.65
N ARG A 268 -26.33 -11.11 7.52
CA ARG A 268 -27.44 -11.72 8.28
C ARG A 268 -27.66 -11.11 9.67
N GLY A 269 -26.83 -10.13 10.06
CA GLY A 269 -26.84 -9.49 11.37
C GLY A 269 -25.66 -8.54 11.51
N GLU A 270 -25.32 -8.15 12.73
CA GLU A 270 -24.14 -7.32 13.03
C GLU A 270 -23.28 -7.98 14.11
N VAL A 271 -21.97 -8.06 13.85
CA VAL A 271 -21.00 -8.55 14.82
C VAL A 271 -20.62 -7.44 15.79
N LYS A 272 -20.67 -7.73 17.10
CA LYS A 272 -20.32 -6.78 18.16
C LYS A 272 -18.91 -7.02 18.67
N GLY A 273 -18.02 -6.04 18.55
CA GLY A 273 -16.62 -6.16 18.97
C GLY A 273 -16.46 -6.47 20.46
N LEU A 274 -17.27 -5.81 21.32
CA LEU A 274 -17.26 -6.04 22.77
C LEU A 274 -17.70 -7.46 23.17
N VAL A 275 -18.48 -8.15 22.34
CA VAL A 275 -18.90 -9.53 22.57
C VAL A 275 -17.86 -10.52 22.04
N GLU A 276 -17.26 -10.23 20.89
CA GLU A 276 -16.28 -11.11 20.27
C GLU A 276 -14.91 -11.06 20.93
N LEU A 277 -14.53 -9.96 21.58
CA LEU A 277 -13.27 -9.84 22.31
C LEU A 277 -13.09 -10.90 23.41
N PRO A 278 -13.99 -11.02 24.41
CA PRO A 278 -13.87 -12.07 25.43
C PRO A 278 -13.96 -13.47 24.82
N LYS A 279 -14.83 -13.69 23.82
CA LYS A 279 -14.88 -14.97 23.09
C LYS A 279 -13.54 -15.29 22.45
N LYS A 280 -12.82 -14.30 21.89
CA LYS A 280 -11.52 -14.53 21.28
C LYS A 280 -10.46 -14.92 22.30
N LEU A 281 -10.45 -14.26 23.46
CA LEU A 281 -9.54 -14.58 24.56
C LEU A 281 -9.81 -15.99 25.13
N LEU A 282 -11.06 -16.45 25.08
CA LEU A 282 -11.47 -17.80 25.48
C LEU A 282 -11.38 -18.84 24.33
N GLY A 283 -10.85 -18.48 23.16
CA GLY A 283 -10.73 -19.39 22.01
C GLY A 283 -12.04 -19.75 21.29
N MET A 284 -13.14 -19.08 21.64
CA MET A 284 -14.49 -19.33 21.11
C MET A 284 -14.84 -18.48 19.88
N SER A 285 -14.09 -17.41 19.60
CA SER A 285 -14.38 -16.53 18.45
C SER A 285 -13.71 -17.04 17.17
N GLN A 286 -14.51 -17.14 16.12
CA GLN A 286 -14.06 -17.49 14.76
C GLN A 286 -13.43 -16.30 14.02
N PHE A 287 -13.58 -15.07 14.53
CA PHE A 287 -13.02 -13.88 13.91
C PHE A 287 -11.53 -13.71 14.24
N THR A 288 -10.80 -13.07 13.33
CA THR A 288 -9.40 -12.71 13.58
C THR A 288 -9.32 -11.59 14.62
N MET A 289 -8.20 -11.52 15.35
CA MET A 289 -7.99 -10.43 16.31
C MET A 289 -8.05 -9.06 15.62
N ALA A 290 -7.49 -8.93 14.41
CA ALA A 290 -7.55 -7.70 13.62
C ALA A 290 -8.98 -7.26 13.30
N ALA A 291 -9.88 -8.19 12.95
CA ALA A 291 -11.29 -7.88 12.70
C ALA A 291 -11.99 -7.37 13.98
N ILE A 292 -11.72 -8.00 15.12
CA ILE A 292 -12.28 -7.59 16.42
C ILE A 292 -11.76 -6.20 16.81
N LEU A 293 -10.47 -5.93 16.65
CA LEU A 293 -9.89 -4.60 16.90
C LEU A 293 -10.53 -3.53 15.99
N LYS A 294 -10.77 -3.83 14.71
CA LYS A 294 -11.48 -2.93 13.80
C LYS A 294 -12.94 -2.70 14.21
N LEU A 295 -13.63 -3.72 14.74
CA LEU A 295 -14.98 -3.55 15.28
C LEU A 295 -14.99 -2.64 16.50
N LEU A 296 -14.04 -2.82 17.42
CA LEU A 296 -13.91 -1.96 18.60
C LEU A 296 -13.58 -0.52 18.21
N ASP A 297 -12.68 -0.32 17.25
CA ASP A 297 -12.38 1.00 16.69
C ASP A 297 -13.63 1.68 16.10
N GLU A 298 -14.49 0.92 15.42
CA GLU A 298 -15.71 1.47 14.82
C GLU A 298 -16.82 1.76 15.84
N GLN A 299 -17.02 0.84 16.78
CA GLN A 299 -18.20 0.83 17.67
C GLN A 299 -17.97 1.54 19.00
N VAL A 300 -16.72 1.65 19.46
CA VAL A 300 -16.39 2.14 20.81
C VAL A 300 -15.63 3.46 20.76
N MET A 301 -14.69 3.62 19.83
CA MET A 301 -13.84 4.82 19.79
C MET A 301 -14.62 6.05 19.31
N PRO A 302 -14.31 7.26 19.82
CA PRO A 302 -14.99 8.50 19.42
C PRO A 302 -14.96 8.70 17.90
N GLN A 303 -16.06 9.19 17.34
CA GLN A 303 -16.13 9.47 15.91
C GLN A 303 -15.27 10.68 15.54
N VAL A 304 -14.72 10.64 14.33
CA VAL A 304 -13.96 11.78 13.78
C VAL A 304 -14.94 12.91 13.46
N ASN A 305 -14.57 14.15 13.78
CA ASN A 305 -15.39 15.32 13.43
C ASN A 305 -15.53 15.42 11.90
N ALA A 306 -16.78 15.41 11.41
CA ALA A 306 -17.10 15.32 10.00
C ALA A 306 -16.66 16.57 9.21
N GLU A 307 -17.02 17.76 9.70
CA GLU A 307 -16.69 19.04 9.06
C GLU A 307 -15.17 19.21 8.91
N TRP A 308 -14.43 18.94 9.98
CA TRP A 308 -12.97 18.98 9.96
C TRP A 308 -12.37 17.98 8.96
N ALA A 309 -12.87 16.74 8.94
CA ALA A 309 -12.35 15.71 8.06
C ALA A 309 -12.63 16.04 6.59
N GLU A 310 -13.85 16.47 6.26
CA GLU A 310 -14.23 16.86 4.90
C GLU A 310 -13.45 18.08 4.43
N GLN A 311 -13.34 19.11 5.28
CA GLN A 311 -12.56 20.31 4.95
C GLN A 311 -11.08 19.97 4.73
N LEU A 312 -10.46 19.24 5.64
CA LEU A 312 -9.05 18.87 5.53
C LEU A 312 -8.80 17.97 4.32
N THR A 313 -9.69 17.00 4.04
CA THR A 313 -9.57 16.17 2.84
C THR A 313 -9.70 17.01 1.57
N LYS A 314 -10.63 17.97 1.53
CA LYS A 314 -10.80 18.85 0.37
C LYS A 314 -9.54 19.69 0.13
N GLU A 315 -9.05 20.38 1.15
CA GLU A 315 -7.82 21.19 1.07
C GLU A 315 -6.62 20.34 0.62
N PHE A 316 -6.50 19.13 1.18
CA PHE A 316 -5.43 18.22 0.81
C PHE A 316 -5.54 17.74 -0.64
N SER A 317 -6.73 17.35 -1.06
CA SER A 317 -7.00 16.89 -2.41
C SER A 317 -6.76 18.00 -3.43
N ASP A 318 -7.23 19.22 -3.18
CA ASP A 318 -7.03 20.36 -4.08
C ASP A 318 -5.53 20.68 -4.24
N ASP A 319 -4.78 20.74 -3.14
CA ASP A 319 -3.35 21.03 -3.13
C ASP A 319 -2.53 19.96 -3.87
N ILE A 320 -2.71 18.68 -3.51
CA ILE A 320 -1.93 17.60 -4.11
C ILE A 320 -2.27 17.41 -5.60
N ILE A 321 -3.55 17.51 -5.99
CA ILE A 321 -3.97 17.35 -7.39
C ILE A 321 -3.44 18.52 -8.21
N SER A 322 -3.54 19.76 -7.70
CA SER A 322 -2.97 20.94 -8.36
C SER A 322 -1.45 20.80 -8.54
N ARG A 323 -0.77 20.29 -7.50
CA ARG A 323 0.69 20.11 -7.52
C ARG A 323 1.15 19.04 -8.51
N LEU A 324 0.41 17.92 -8.59
CA LEU A 324 0.72 16.83 -9.51
C LEU A 324 0.34 17.21 -10.95
N GLY A 325 -0.85 17.75 -11.18
CA GLY A 325 -1.34 18.03 -12.54
C GLY A 325 -1.21 16.81 -13.45
N GLU A 326 -0.85 17.04 -14.72
CA GLU A 326 -0.71 15.98 -15.72
C GLU A 326 0.70 15.38 -15.82
N ARG A 327 1.70 15.99 -15.18
CA ARG A 327 3.12 15.63 -15.33
C ARG A 327 3.86 15.47 -14.02
N GLY A 328 3.17 15.57 -12.90
CA GLY A 328 3.75 15.48 -11.57
C GLY A 328 3.48 14.13 -10.94
N VAL A 329 4.47 13.64 -10.19
CA VAL A 329 4.41 12.36 -9.51
C VAL A 329 4.96 12.51 -8.10
N LEU A 330 4.25 11.96 -7.11
CA LEU A 330 4.68 11.91 -5.73
C LEU A 330 5.30 10.55 -5.42
N LEU A 331 6.52 10.59 -4.90
CA LEU A 331 7.22 9.47 -4.32
C LEU A 331 6.91 9.43 -2.82
N PHE A 332 6.27 8.37 -2.37
CA PHE A 332 5.81 8.24 -0.99
C PHE A 332 6.24 6.90 -0.38
N PRO A 333 6.62 6.83 0.90
CA PRO A 333 6.95 5.56 1.55
C PRO A 333 5.80 4.55 1.49
N SER A 334 6.05 3.30 1.09
CA SER A 334 5.00 2.26 1.04
C SER A 334 4.52 1.83 2.42
N ALA A 335 5.44 1.78 3.38
CA ALA A 335 5.23 1.37 4.75
C ALA A 335 6.33 2.02 5.60
N PRO A 336 6.29 2.00 6.93
CA PRO A 336 7.38 2.57 7.73
C PRO A 336 8.66 1.73 7.71
N ALA A 337 8.56 0.42 7.47
CA ALA A 337 9.69 -0.51 7.45
C ALA A 337 9.39 -1.70 6.53
N ALA A 338 10.40 -2.56 6.33
CA ALA A 338 10.24 -3.85 5.67
C ALA A 338 9.21 -4.73 6.40
N ALA A 339 8.82 -5.85 5.76
CA ALA A 339 7.84 -6.78 6.31
C ALA A 339 8.19 -7.18 7.76
N PRO A 340 7.29 -6.92 8.74
CA PRO A 340 7.57 -7.24 10.13
C PRO A 340 7.21 -8.71 10.43
N HIS A 341 7.66 -9.22 11.58
CA HIS A 341 7.30 -10.57 12.01
C HIS A 341 5.79 -10.72 12.20
N HIS A 342 5.29 -11.96 12.10
CA HIS A 342 3.87 -12.23 12.24
C HIS A 342 3.30 -11.74 13.59
N ALA A 343 2.04 -11.31 13.55
CA ALA A 343 1.28 -10.73 14.67
C ALA A 343 1.79 -9.39 15.24
N THR A 344 3.00 -8.93 14.91
CA THR A 344 3.50 -7.59 15.33
C THR A 344 2.62 -6.45 14.81
N LEU A 345 1.93 -6.63 13.67
CA LEU A 345 1.00 -5.65 13.12
C LEU A 345 -0.19 -5.36 14.05
N LEU A 346 -0.53 -6.26 14.97
CA LEU A 346 -1.54 -5.99 16.01
C LEU A 346 -1.09 -4.87 16.97
N LEU A 347 0.23 -4.69 17.13
CA LEU A 347 0.84 -3.62 17.93
C LEU A 347 1.13 -2.36 17.10
N ARG A 348 0.91 -2.42 15.77
CA ARG A 348 1.10 -1.32 14.82
C ARG A 348 -0.08 -1.21 13.86
N PRO A 349 -1.34 -1.18 14.37
CA PRO A 349 -2.54 -1.37 13.55
C PRO A 349 -2.78 -0.23 12.56
N PHE A 350 -2.13 0.91 12.73
CA PHE A 350 -2.36 2.12 11.92
C PHE A 350 -1.38 2.30 10.77
N ASN A 351 -0.36 1.43 10.66
CA ASN A 351 0.67 1.56 9.61
C ASN A 351 0.11 1.44 8.19
N PHE A 352 -1.08 0.87 7.99
CA PHE A 352 -1.71 0.85 6.68
C PHE A 352 -2.08 2.24 6.15
N SER A 353 -2.09 3.26 7.01
CA SER A 353 -2.44 4.63 6.63
C SER A 353 -1.48 5.21 5.58
N TYR A 354 -0.27 4.66 5.43
CA TYR A 354 0.69 5.04 4.39
C TYR A 354 0.15 4.81 2.97
N TRP A 355 -0.66 3.78 2.75
CA TRP A 355 -1.33 3.55 1.47
C TRP A 355 -2.81 3.95 1.53
N GLY A 356 -3.45 3.82 2.70
CA GLY A 356 -4.85 4.18 2.91
C GLY A 356 -5.15 5.66 2.64
N VAL A 357 -4.16 6.56 2.78
CA VAL A 357 -4.33 7.99 2.45
C VAL A 357 -4.63 8.21 0.96
N PHE A 358 -4.07 7.41 0.05
CA PHE A 358 -4.31 7.59 -1.39
C PHE A 358 -5.67 7.02 -1.82
N ASN A 359 -6.22 6.08 -1.06
CA ASN A 359 -7.62 5.68 -1.21
C ASN A 359 -8.56 6.84 -0.87
N VAL A 360 -8.29 7.57 0.22
CA VAL A 360 -9.05 8.76 0.62
C VAL A 360 -9.01 9.83 -0.47
N LEU A 361 -7.84 10.07 -1.04
CA LEU A 361 -7.63 11.07 -2.08
C LEU A 361 -8.02 10.60 -3.48
N ARG A 362 -8.34 9.31 -3.64
CA ARG A 362 -8.69 8.66 -4.92
C ARG A 362 -7.64 8.88 -6.01
N LEU A 363 -6.36 8.75 -5.63
CA LEU A 363 -5.23 8.92 -6.54
C LEU A 363 -4.68 7.57 -6.99
N PRO A 364 -4.31 7.42 -8.28
CA PRO A 364 -3.63 6.23 -8.75
C PRO A 364 -2.25 6.10 -8.09
N ALA A 365 -1.94 4.91 -7.62
CA ALA A 365 -0.68 4.60 -6.97
C ALA A 365 -0.14 3.23 -7.42
N ALA A 366 1.16 3.16 -7.68
CA ALA A 366 1.88 1.93 -7.98
C ALA A 366 2.95 1.68 -6.91
N GLN A 367 3.06 0.42 -6.45
CA GLN A 367 4.11 0.00 -5.53
C GLN A 367 5.34 -0.43 -6.34
N VAL A 368 6.49 0.13 -5.99
CA VAL A 368 7.76 -0.15 -6.67
C VAL A 368 8.76 -0.77 -5.69
N PRO A 369 9.17 -2.02 -5.90
CA PRO A 369 10.26 -2.61 -5.15
C PRO A 369 11.60 -1.97 -5.53
N LEU A 370 12.40 -1.64 -4.52
CA LEU A 370 13.72 -1.01 -4.64
C LEU A 370 14.85 -1.96 -4.20
N GLY A 371 14.61 -3.26 -4.36
CA GLY A 371 15.52 -4.33 -3.92
C GLY A 371 15.30 -4.78 -2.47
N LEU A 372 16.33 -5.41 -1.91
CA LEU A 372 16.31 -6.02 -0.58
C LEU A 372 17.13 -5.19 0.42
N ASN A 373 16.69 -5.18 1.68
CA ASN A 373 17.46 -4.60 2.78
C ASN A 373 18.56 -5.55 3.30
N SER A 374 19.26 -5.13 4.36
CA SER A 374 20.34 -5.89 4.99
C SER A 374 19.94 -7.29 5.50
N LYS A 375 18.64 -7.51 5.73
CA LYS A 375 18.06 -8.79 6.17
C LYS A 375 17.51 -9.64 5.01
N GLY A 376 17.68 -9.19 3.77
CA GLY A 376 17.12 -9.85 2.59
C GLY A 376 15.61 -9.67 2.44
N LEU A 377 15.02 -8.64 3.06
CA LEU A 377 13.58 -8.34 2.96
C LEU A 377 13.32 -7.23 1.92
N PRO A 378 12.26 -7.34 1.11
CA PRO A 378 11.91 -6.29 0.15
C PRO A 378 11.61 -4.96 0.82
N ILE A 379 12.11 -3.88 0.21
CA ILE A 379 11.76 -2.51 0.52
C ILE A 379 11.27 -1.82 -0.75
N GLY A 380 10.41 -0.81 -0.60
CA GLY A 380 9.79 -0.16 -1.74
C GLY A 380 9.15 1.17 -1.40
N ILE A 381 8.78 1.89 -2.45
CA ILE A 381 8.05 3.15 -2.37
C ILE A 381 6.79 3.09 -3.24
N GLN A 382 5.88 4.00 -2.97
CA GLN A 382 4.71 4.31 -3.77
C GLN A 382 5.03 5.41 -4.75
N VAL A 383 4.62 5.21 -5.99
CA VAL A 383 4.58 6.22 -7.05
C VAL A 383 3.12 6.63 -7.19
N VAL A 384 2.79 7.89 -6.92
CA VAL A 384 1.41 8.39 -6.92
C VAL A 384 1.29 9.50 -7.96
N ALA A 385 0.30 9.40 -8.85
CA ALA A 385 0.09 10.40 -9.90
C ALA A 385 -1.24 11.16 -9.71
N GLY A 386 -1.45 12.19 -10.53
CA GLY A 386 -2.72 12.90 -10.57
C GLY A 386 -3.89 12.01 -11.04
N PRO A 387 -5.14 12.45 -10.84
CA PRO A 387 -6.32 11.71 -11.29
C PRO A 387 -6.23 11.37 -12.79
N ARG A 388 -6.49 10.10 -13.15
CA ARG A 388 -6.43 9.57 -14.52
C ARG A 388 -5.05 9.63 -15.18
N GLN A 389 -3.98 9.76 -14.39
CA GLN A 389 -2.59 9.72 -14.87
C GLN A 389 -1.93 8.37 -14.62
N ASP A 390 -2.68 7.27 -14.77
CA ASP A 390 -2.22 5.91 -14.55
C ASP A 390 -1.04 5.54 -15.45
N ALA A 391 -1.05 5.98 -16.71
CA ALA A 391 0.08 5.80 -17.63
C ALA A 391 1.38 6.45 -17.13
N LEU A 392 1.28 7.68 -16.59
CA LEU A 392 2.41 8.37 -15.96
C LEU A 392 2.89 7.62 -14.71
N CYS A 393 1.95 7.18 -13.86
CA CYS A 393 2.25 6.39 -12.67
C CYS A 393 3.04 5.11 -13.03
N LEU A 394 2.57 4.35 -14.02
CA LEU A 394 3.21 3.12 -14.47
C LEU A 394 4.52 3.37 -15.22
N ALA A 395 4.64 4.46 -15.99
CA ALA A 395 5.89 4.82 -16.66
C ALA A 395 7.01 5.12 -15.67
N VAL A 396 6.71 5.87 -14.59
CA VAL A 396 7.67 6.11 -13.50
C VAL A 396 7.96 4.84 -12.72
N ALA A 397 6.95 4.01 -12.44
CA ALA A 397 7.17 2.72 -11.79
C ALA A 397 8.13 1.82 -12.60
N LYS A 398 7.96 1.77 -13.92
CA LYS A 398 8.83 1.02 -14.84
C LYS A 398 10.25 1.61 -14.92
N LEU A 399 10.39 2.95 -14.90
CA LEU A 399 11.70 3.60 -14.80
C LEU A 399 12.42 3.12 -13.54
N LEU A 400 11.77 3.20 -12.38
CA LEU A 400 12.38 2.82 -11.11
C LEU A 400 12.64 1.30 -11.01
N GLU A 401 11.76 0.46 -11.55
CA GLU A 401 12.01 -0.98 -11.68
C GLU A 401 13.33 -1.26 -12.44
N ARG A 402 13.57 -0.54 -13.55
CA ARG A 402 14.81 -0.66 -14.32
C ARG A 402 16.04 -0.19 -13.55
N GLU A 403 15.96 0.96 -12.88
CA GLU A 403 17.10 1.55 -12.17
C GLU A 403 17.48 0.80 -10.89
N PHE A 404 16.51 0.15 -10.23
CA PHE A 404 16.69 -0.47 -8.92
C PHE A 404 16.56 -2.00 -8.92
N GLY A 405 16.36 -2.62 -10.08
CA GLY A 405 16.33 -4.08 -10.26
C GLY A 405 15.00 -4.76 -9.95
N GLY A 406 14.01 -4.01 -9.45
CA GLY A 406 12.64 -4.49 -9.32
C GLY A 406 12.46 -5.70 -8.40
N TYR A 407 11.68 -6.68 -8.87
CA TYR A 407 11.39 -7.92 -8.15
C TYR A 407 12.62 -8.81 -8.05
N VAL A 408 12.92 -9.27 -6.82
CA VAL A 408 13.95 -10.29 -6.55
C VAL A 408 13.29 -11.61 -6.16
N PRO A 409 13.55 -12.73 -6.86
CA PRO A 409 13.02 -14.04 -6.50
C PRO A 409 13.39 -14.45 -5.06
N PRO A 410 12.45 -14.97 -4.26
CA PRO A 410 12.72 -15.37 -2.88
C PRO A 410 13.36 -16.77 -2.76
N CYS A 411 13.68 -17.41 -3.88
CA CYS A 411 14.28 -18.74 -3.98
C CYS A 411 15.24 -18.79 -5.17
N LYS A 412 16.15 -19.77 -5.20
CA LYS A 412 17.06 -19.92 -6.36
C LYS A 412 16.27 -20.41 -7.58
N ILE A 413 16.73 -20.00 -8.75
CA ILE A 413 16.27 -20.54 -10.02
C ILE A 413 17.31 -21.57 -10.45
N LEU A 414 16.94 -22.84 -10.46
CA LEU A 414 17.85 -23.92 -10.83
C LEU A 414 18.10 -23.92 -12.35
N GLU A 415 19.30 -24.34 -12.74
CA GLU A 415 19.76 -24.35 -14.14
C GLU A 415 19.08 -25.40 -15.00
#